data_AF-A0A165L4J1-F1
#
_entry.id   AF-A0A165L4J1-F1
#
_cell.length_a   1.000
_cell.length_b   1.000
_cell.length_c   1.000
_cell.angle_alpha   90.00
_cell.angle_beta   90.00
_cell.angle_gamma   90.00
#
_symmetry.space_group_name_H-M   'P 1'
#
loop_
_entity.id
_entity.type
_entity.pdbx_description
1 polymer ?
#
loop_
_entity_poly.entity_id
_entity_poly.type
_entity_poly.pdbx_seq_one_letter_code
_entity_poly.pdbx_strand_id
1 'polypeptide(L)'
;MQELLFDSYLAYHAGRHFVFDNYTWNRDGSDYTDYNGKLIPSRIPHTALIRGPTVGDPFPPEDDAPLAVVKEYFDKVCPEPMVISGDVLGQTLAGDASAQTVLEAWVAKLHEMDDHRCIEIERDTQQIFTIWIFGSKRVLDIFPGFVKSPIMTQFRWSPLIESAFEANRPILAPPTFLDTLLASLPFFQPTTPYPMISGLLVLHIRRGDFVDHCAHLARWSSQFNGFNSFPGLPDQFEPPPGSGWGENTPENTALYMQRCFPTVEQIVEKVADVRASQAARGLRNVYIMTNGAKEWVDELKAALYALDGLERVTSSRDIKLNWEQKYVAQAVDMLIGQRAQVLIGNGFSSLTSNIVMMRVANGFPPDSNRFW
;
A
#
# COMPACT_ATOMS: atom_id res chain seq x y z
N MET A 1 -5.43 1.82 -3.72
CA MET A 1 -5.02 0.40 -3.89
C MET A 1 -5.82 -0.49 -2.97
N GLN A 2 -5.82 -0.30 -1.64
CA GLN A 2 -6.63 -1.10 -0.69
C GLN A 2 -8.10 -1.16 -1.11
N GLU A 3 -8.73 0.00 -1.31
CA GLU A 3 -10.12 0.12 -1.78
C GLU A 3 -10.35 -0.61 -3.11
N LEU A 4 -9.57 -0.32 -4.15
CA LEU A 4 -9.64 -1.02 -5.45
C LEU A 4 -9.63 -2.56 -5.31
N LEU A 5 -8.74 -3.10 -4.47
CA LEU A 5 -8.65 -4.54 -4.27
C LEU A 5 -9.84 -5.08 -3.47
N PHE A 6 -10.37 -4.30 -2.53
CA PHE A 6 -11.54 -4.67 -1.74
C PHE A 6 -12.82 -4.61 -2.57
N ASP A 7 -12.99 -3.62 -3.44
CA ASP A 7 -14.11 -3.54 -4.36
C ASP A 7 -14.06 -4.68 -5.39
N SER A 8 -12.86 -5.02 -5.87
CA SER A 8 -12.64 -6.19 -6.71
C SER A 8 -12.96 -7.50 -5.97
N TYR A 9 -12.64 -7.59 -4.69
CA TYR A 9 -12.95 -8.75 -3.84
C TYR A 9 -14.45 -8.85 -3.54
N LEU A 10 -15.13 -7.73 -3.34
CA LEU A 10 -16.58 -7.66 -3.21
C LEU A 10 -17.26 -8.15 -4.50
N ALA A 11 -16.85 -7.65 -5.66
CA ALA A 11 -17.41 -8.08 -6.94
C ALA A 11 -17.20 -9.59 -7.19
N TYR A 12 -16.02 -10.10 -6.83
CA TYR A 12 -15.72 -11.53 -6.87
C TYR A 12 -16.70 -12.34 -5.98
N HIS A 13 -16.93 -11.93 -4.74
CA HIS A 13 -17.89 -12.60 -3.85
C HIS A 13 -19.34 -12.48 -4.28
N ALA A 14 -19.71 -11.38 -4.93
CA ALA A 14 -21.04 -11.18 -5.47
C ALA A 14 -21.27 -11.93 -6.81
N GLY A 15 -20.25 -12.60 -7.36
CA GLY A 15 -20.34 -13.26 -8.67
C GLY A 15 -20.56 -12.27 -9.83
N ARG A 16 -20.03 -11.05 -9.71
CA ARG A 16 -20.22 -9.96 -10.68
C ARG A 16 -18.90 -9.55 -11.33
N HIS A 17 -18.99 -9.07 -12.56
CA HIS A 17 -17.85 -8.43 -13.23
C HIS A 17 -17.46 -7.18 -12.44
N PHE A 18 -16.21 -7.13 -11.97
CA PHE A 18 -15.67 -5.90 -11.42
C PHE A 18 -15.41 -4.89 -12.54
N VAL A 19 -15.82 -3.64 -12.35
CA VAL A 19 -15.53 -2.57 -13.30
C VAL A 19 -14.40 -1.71 -12.74
N PHE A 20 -13.26 -1.70 -13.42
CA PHE A 20 -12.14 -0.85 -13.02
C PHE A 20 -12.00 0.35 -13.98
N ASP A 21 -11.64 1.49 -13.41
CA ASP A 21 -11.34 2.72 -14.15
C ASP A 21 -9.86 3.08 -13.98
N ASN A 22 -9.37 4.06 -14.72
CA ASN A 22 -8.01 4.55 -14.57
C ASN A 22 -7.85 5.34 -13.26
N TYR A 23 -6.66 5.28 -12.66
CA TYR A 23 -6.31 6.20 -11.57
C TYR A 23 -6.40 7.62 -12.11
N THR A 24 -7.21 8.47 -11.48
CA THR A 24 -7.54 9.79 -12.00
C THR A 24 -7.18 10.88 -11.00
N TRP A 25 -6.20 11.72 -11.35
CA TRP A 25 -5.79 12.92 -10.60
C TRP A 25 -6.82 14.05 -10.70
N ASN A 26 -7.37 14.24 -11.90
CA ASN A 26 -8.34 15.28 -12.20
C ASN A 26 -9.41 14.73 -13.14
N ARG A 27 -10.68 15.02 -12.81
CA ARG A 27 -11.87 14.50 -13.50
C ARG A 27 -12.50 15.51 -14.47
N ASP A 28 -11.89 16.68 -14.66
CA ASP A 28 -12.38 17.72 -15.59
C ASP A 28 -12.31 17.34 -17.08
N GLY A 29 -11.80 16.15 -17.40
CA GLY A 29 -11.63 15.65 -18.76
C GLY A 29 -10.31 16.05 -19.42
N SER A 30 -9.45 16.81 -18.75
CA SER A 30 -8.11 17.13 -19.23
C SER A 30 -7.22 15.90 -19.27
N ASP A 31 -6.32 15.84 -20.26
CA ASP A 31 -5.28 14.80 -20.31
C ASP A 31 -4.11 15.07 -19.35
N TYR A 32 -3.97 16.33 -18.91
CA TYR A 32 -2.88 16.77 -18.04
C TYR A 32 -3.38 17.62 -16.88
N THR A 33 -2.79 17.40 -15.71
CA THR A 33 -3.02 18.15 -14.47
C THR A 33 -1.76 18.92 -14.11
N ASP A 34 -1.89 20.17 -13.65
CA ASP A 34 -0.76 20.88 -13.05
C ASP A 34 -0.52 20.39 -11.62
N TYR A 35 0.70 19.95 -11.35
CA TYR A 35 1.16 19.57 -10.02
C TYR A 35 2.46 20.30 -9.70
N ASN A 36 2.36 21.33 -8.85
CA ASN A 36 3.48 22.20 -8.46
C ASN A 36 4.20 22.83 -9.67
N GLY A 37 3.44 23.35 -10.64
CA GLY A 37 3.99 24.00 -11.84
C GLY A 37 4.56 23.02 -12.87
N LYS A 38 4.23 21.73 -12.76
CA LYS A 38 4.61 20.69 -13.72
C LYS A 38 3.38 19.96 -14.20
N LEU A 39 3.27 19.77 -15.51
CA LEU A 39 2.24 18.93 -16.10
C LEU A 39 2.52 17.45 -15.82
N ILE A 40 1.54 16.77 -15.25
CA ILE A 40 1.48 15.32 -15.08
C ILE A 40 0.26 14.77 -15.83
N PRO A 41 0.25 13.50 -16.25
CA PRO A 41 -0.95 12.88 -16.80
C PRO A 41 -2.10 12.92 -15.78
N SER A 42 -3.28 13.37 -16.21
CA SER A 42 -4.47 13.36 -15.35
C SER A 42 -4.95 11.94 -15.06
N ARG A 43 -4.61 10.97 -15.92
CA ARG A 43 -5.05 9.58 -15.82
C ARG A 43 -3.87 8.64 -15.98
N ILE A 44 -3.81 7.61 -15.13
CA ILE A 44 -2.82 6.54 -15.19
C ILE A 44 -3.59 5.21 -15.24
N PRO A 45 -3.42 4.39 -16.27
CA PRO A 45 -4.08 3.09 -16.33
C PRO A 45 -3.74 2.23 -15.13
N HIS A 46 -4.74 1.58 -14.51
CA HIS A 46 -4.47 0.64 -13.42
C HIS A 46 -3.60 -0.54 -13.89
N THR A 47 -3.69 -0.92 -15.15
CA THR A 47 -2.79 -1.91 -15.79
C THR A 47 -1.33 -1.44 -15.88
N ALA A 48 -1.06 -0.13 -15.81
CA ALA A 48 0.30 0.40 -15.69
C ALA A 48 0.84 0.31 -14.24
N LEU A 49 -0.03 0.05 -13.25
CA LEU A 49 0.33 -0.10 -11.85
C LEU A 49 0.36 -1.56 -11.40
N ILE A 50 -0.63 -2.34 -11.80
CA ILE A 50 -0.82 -3.71 -11.30
C ILE A 50 -1.21 -4.66 -12.43
N ARG A 51 -1.20 -5.93 -12.10
CA ARG A 51 -1.64 -7.09 -12.87
C ARG A 51 -2.42 -8.02 -11.94
N GLY A 52 -3.17 -8.95 -12.54
CA GLY A 52 -4.07 -9.85 -11.83
C GLY A 52 -5.56 -9.55 -12.12
N PRO A 53 -6.47 -10.38 -11.57
CA PRO A 53 -7.88 -10.37 -11.91
C PRO A 53 -8.58 -9.02 -11.74
N THR A 54 -8.13 -8.21 -10.77
CA THR A 54 -8.65 -6.84 -10.53
C THR A 54 -8.56 -5.92 -11.75
N VAL A 55 -7.60 -6.15 -12.66
CA VAL A 55 -7.40 -5.35 -13.88
C VAL A 55 -7.53 -6.18 -15.15
N GLY A 56 -8.27 -7.29 -15.08
CA GLY A 56 -8.69 -8.07 -16.25
C GLY A 56 -7.75 -9.20 -16.69
N ASP A 57 -6.69 -9.52 -15.94
CA ASP A 57 -5.99 -10.80 -16.14
C ASP A 57 -6.94 -11.97 -15.78
N PRO A 58 -6.77 -13.17 -16.34
CA PRO A 58 -7.64 -14.30 -16.05
C PRO A 58 -7.52 -14.80 -14.60
N PHE A 59 -8.62 -15.31 -14.07
CA PHE A 59 -8.62 -16.11 -12.84
C PHE A 59 -7.87 -17.44 -13.04
N PRO A 60 -7.40 -18.11 -11.95
CA PRO A 60 -6.78 -19.42 -12.05
C PRO A 60 -7.67 -20.45 -12.75
N PRO A 61 -7.08 -21.51 -13.35
CA PRO A 61 -7.87 -22.65 -13.82
C PRO A 61 -8.78 -23.14 -12.68
N GLU A 62 -10.01 -23.52 -13.01
CA GLU A 62 -11.07 -23.97 -12.08
C GLU A 62 -11.85 -22.87 -11.35
N ASP A 63 -11.47 -21.60 -11.52
CA ASP A 63 -12.24 -20.46 -11.05
C ASP A 63 -12.99 -19.82 -12.23
N ASP A 64 -14.33 -19.91 -12.20
CA ASP A 64 -15.22 -19.40 -13.23
C ASP A 64 -15.76 -18.00 -12.95
N ALA A 65 -15.14 -17.26 -12.01
CA ALA A 65 -15.52 -15.91 -11.69
C ALA A 65 -15.48 -14.96 -12.92
N PRO A 66 -16.43 -14.01 -13.02
CA PRO A 66 -16.47 -13.10 -14.15
C PRO A 66 -15.26 -12.15 -14.19
N LEU A 67 -14.62 -12.05 -15.37
CA LEU A 67 -13.44 -11.17 -15.55
C LEU A 67 -13.77 -9.70 -15.30
N ALA A 68 -12.83 -8.98 -14.69
CA ALA A 68 -12.95 -7.54 -14.57
C ALA A 68 -12.93 -6.86 -15.95
N VAL A 69 -13.70 -5.79 -16.11
CA VAL A 69 -13.82 -5.04 -17.36
C VAL A 69 -13.48 -3.57 -17.14
N VAL A 70 -12.95 -2.92 -18.18
CA VAL A 70 -12.69 -1.48 -18.16
C VAL A 70 -14.00 -0.70 -18.19
N LYS A 71 -14.03 0.49 -17.58
CA LYS A 71 -15.22 1.36 -17.54
C LYS A 71 -15.79 1.66 -18.93
N GLU A 72 -14.94 1.84 -19.94
CA GLU A 72 -15.37 2.10 -21.31
C GLU A 72 -16.15 0.93 -21.94
N TYR A 73 -15.81 -0.31 -21.55
CA TYR A 73 -16.56 -1.49 -21.98
C TYR A 73 -17.90 -1.59 -21.24
N PHE A 74 -17.89 -1.33 -19.93
CA PHE A 74 -19.11 -1.27 -19.13
C PHE A 74 -20.09 -0.24 -19.71
N ASP A 75 -19.65 0.98 -20.00
CA ASP A 75 -20.50 2.06 -20.53
C ASP A 75 -21.11 1.72 -21.89
N LYS A 76 -20.39 0.95 -22.70
CA LYS A 76 -20.90 0.47 -23.99
C LYS A 76 -21.97 -0.62 -23.84
N VAL A 77 -21.81 -1.52 -22.88
CA VAL A 77 -22.71 -2.68 -22.67
C VAL A 77 -23.90 -2.33 -21.76
N CYS A 78 -23.71 -1.35 -20.89
CA CYS A 78 -24.62 -0.91 -19.85
C CYS A 78 -24.85 0.62 -19.93
N PRO A 79 -25.48 1.13 -21.01
CA PRO A 79 -25.66 2.58 -21.18
C PRO A 79 -26.61 3.20 -20.14
N GLU A 80 -27.46 2.38 -19.51
CA GLU A 80 -28.42 2.79 -18.47
C GLU A 80 -28.29 1.83 -17.28
N PRO A 81 -27.21 1.93 -16.48
CA PRO A 81 -27.03 1.07 -15.32
C PRO A 81 -28.01 1.44 -14.20
N MET A 82 -28.31 0.49 -13.33
CA MET A 82 -29.00 0.80 -12.07
C MET A 82 -28.03 1.53 -11.15
N VAL A 83 -28.29 2.81 -10.87
CA VAL A 83 -27.44 3.62 -10.00
C VAL A 83 -27.93 3.52 -8.57
N ILE A 84 -27.04 3.19 -7.64
CA ILE A 84 -27.34 3.12 -6.20
C ILE A 84 -26.35 3.95 -5.39
N SER A 85 -26.84 4.62 -4.36
CA SER A 85 -25.98 5.36 -3.44
C SER A 85 -25.07 4.40 -2.65
N GLY A 86 -23.79 4.77 -2.47
CA GLY A 86 -22.88 4.08 -1.57
C GLY A 86 -23.30 4.13 -0.09
N ASP A 87 -24.25 5.02 0.25
CA ASP A 87 -24.84 5.13 1.59
C ASP A 87 -26.07 4.23 1.79
N VAL A 88 -26.44 3.40 0.80
CA VAL A 88 -27.67 2.58 0.86
C VAL A 88 -27.75 1.68 2.09
N LEU A 89 -26.61 1.27 2.65
CA LEU A 89 -26.52 0.45 3.86
C LEU A 89 -26.27 1.26 5.15
N GLY A 90 -26.19 2.59 5.08
CA GLY A 90 -25.80 3.46 6.20
C GLY A 90 -26.75 3.43 7.40
N GLN A 91 -28.01 3.05 7.21
CA GLN A 91 -28.97 2.86 8.32
C GLN A 91 -28.93 1.46 8.93
N THR A 92 -28.37 0.47 8.21
CA THR A 92 -28.37 -0.94 8.61
C THR A 92 -27.04 -1.33 9.27
N LEU A 93 -25.94 -0.72 8.81
CA LEU A 93 -24.62 -0.97 9.36
C LEU A 93 -24.34 -0.01 10.53
N ALA A 94 -23.78 -0.55 11.61
CA ALA A 94 -23.23 0.26 12.69
C ALA A 94 -22.07 1.13 12.15
N GLY A 95 -21.90 2.34 12.68
CA GLY A 95 -20.86 3.26 12.23
C GLY A 95 -19.43 2.71 12.37
N ASP A 96 -19.23 1.78 13.29
CA ASP A 96 -17.99 1.06 13.58
C ASP A 96 -17.92 -0.35 12.97
N ALA A 97 -18.85 -0.71 12.06
CA ALA A 97 -18.87 -2.01 11.39
C ALA A 97 -17.52 -2.41 10.78
N SER A 98 -17.11 -3.65 10.96
CA SER A 98 -15.85 -4.15 10.43
C SER A 98 -15.88 -4.35 8.91
N ALA A 99 -14.71 -4.51 8.29
CA ALA A 99 -14.62 -4.69 6.83
C ALA A 99 -15.33 -5.97 6.37
N GLN A 100 -15.24 -7.07 7.14
CA GLN A 100 -15.97 -8.30 6.82
C GLN A 100 -17.48 -8.10 6.87
N THR A 101 -18.00 -7.41 7.89
CA THR A 101 -19.43 -7.09 8.01
C THR A 101 -19.91 -6.25 6.83
N VAL A 102 -19.11 -5.25 6.40
CA VAL A 102 -19.41 -4.41 5.24
C VAL A 102 -19.44 -5.23 3.95
N LEU A 103 -18.45 -6.12 3.75
CA LEU A 103 -18.41 -7.04 2.61
C LEU A 103 -19.69 -7.88 2.54
N GLU A 104 -20.06 -8.56 3.64
CA GLU A 104 -21.22 -9.44 3.68
C GLU A 104 -22.54 -8.71 3.40
N ALA A 105 -22.70 -7.52 3.97
CA ALA A 105 -23.90 -6.71 3.75
C ALA A 105 -24.01 -6.22 2.30
N TRP A 106 -22.88 -5.83 1.69
CA TRP A 106 -22.86 -5.44 0.27
C TRP A 106 -23.07 -6.63 -0.67
N VAL A 107 -22.50 -7.80 -0.39
CA VAL A 107 -22.77 -9.03 -1.16
C VAL A 107 -24.26 -9.35 -1.12
N ALA A 108 -24.87 -9.37 0.07
CA ALA A 108 -26.31 -9.58 0.21
C ALA A 108 -27.12 -8.53 -0.57
N LYS A 109 -26.71 -7.25 -0.49
CA LYS A 109 -27.39 -6.17 -1.19
C LYS A 109 -27.32 -6.31 -2.71
N LEU A 110 -26.18 -6.74 -3.25
CA LEU A 110 -26.02 -6.96 -4.68
C LEU A 110 -26.83 -8.17 -5.16
N HIS A 111 -27.01 -9.20 -4.32
CA HIS A 111 -27.87 -10.34 -4.64
C HIS A 111 -29.37 -10.01 -4.67
N GLU A 112 -29.82 -9.03 -3.87
CA GLU A 112 -31.19 -8.49 -4.00
C GLU A 112 -31.46 -7.86 -5.38
N MET A 113 -30.41 -7.57 -6.14
CA MET A 113 -30.44 -6.88 -7.42
C MET A 113 -29.95 -7.78 -8.57
N ASP A 114 -30.05 -9.10 -8.42
CA ASP A 114 -29.62 -10.07 -9.44
C ASP A 114 -30.47 -10.02 -10.73
N ASP A 115 -31.64 -9.38 -10.69
CA ASP A 115 -32.42 -9.01 -11.86
C ASP A 115 -31.83 -7.82 -12.64
N HIS A 116 -30.97 -7.02 -12.01
CA HIS A 116 -30.23 -5.93 -12.64
C HIS A 116 -28.86 -6.40 -13.15
N ARG A 117 -28.73 -6.42 -14.48
CA ARG A 117 -27.48 -6.80 -15.17
C ARG A 117 -26.31 -5.88 -14.80
N CYS A 118 -26.55 -4.58 -14.69
CA CYS A 118 -25.51 -3.56 -14.52
C CYS A 118 -25.86 -2.65 -13.35
N ILE A 119 -24.92 -2.49 -12.42
CA ILE A 119 -25.07 -1.67 -11.22
C ILE A 119 -23.89 -0.70 -11.18
N GLU A 120 -24.16 0.57 -10.94
CA GLU A 120 -23.14 1.61 -10.73
C GLU A 120 -23.36 2.24 -9.35
N ILE A 121 -22.29 2.38 -8.58
CA ILE A 121 -22.35 3.13 -7.33
C ILE A 121 -22.32 4.61 -7.66
N GLU A 122 -23.27 5.37 -7.12
CA GLU A 122 -23.44 6.79 -7.38
C GLU A 122 -22.16 7.55 -7.01
N ARG A 123 -21.72 8.41 -7.92
CA ARG A 123 -20.55 9.26 -7.71
C ARG A 123 -20.78 10.22 -6.55
N ASP A 124 -19.69 10.55 -5.87
CA ASP A 124 -19.67 11.52 -4.77
C ASP A 124 -20.58 11.11 -3.57
N THR A 125 -20.95 9.84 -3.48
CA THR A 125 -21.50 9.20 -2.28
C THR A 125 -20.42 8.48 -1.49
N GLN A 126 -20.76 7.97 -0.31
CA GLN A 126 -19.80 7.29 0.55
C GLN A 126 -19.18 6.07 -0.13
N GLN A 127 -17.86 5.91 0.02
CA GLN A 127 -17.14 4.73 -0.42
C GLN A 127 -17.68 3.47 0.28
N ILE A 128 -17.80 2.36 -0.44
CA ILE A 128 -18.22 1.07 0.13
C ILE A 128 -17.30 0.70 1.31
N PHE A 129 -15.99 0.62 1.02
CA PHE A 129 -14.97 0.46 2.05
C PHE A 129 -14.34 1.82 2.35
N THR A 130 -14.83 2.43 3.43
CA THR A 130 -14.46 3.81 3.78
C THR A 130 -13.01 3.94 4.27
N ILE A 131 -12.47 5.16 4.17
CA ILE A 131 -11.19 5.53 4.80
C ILE A 131 -11.13 5.22 6.30
N TRP A 132 -12.26 5.20 7.01
CA TRP A 132 -12.33 4.90 8.45
C TRP A 132 -12.10 3.42 8.76
N ILE A 133 -12.51 2.54 7.84
CA ILE A 133 -12.19 1.11 7.92
C ILE A 133 -10.69 0.94 7.74
N PHE A 134 -10.10 1.53 6.69
CA PHE A 134 -8.66 1.45 6.43
C PHE A 134 -7.81 2.17 7.49
N GLY A 135 -8.36 3.18 8.17
CA GLY A 135 -7.69 3.93 9.23
C GLY A 135 -7.73 3.27 10.61
N SER A 136 -8.24 2.04 10.73
CA SER A 136 -8.40 1.37 12.03
C SER A 136 -8.27 -0.15 11.93
N LYS A 137 -8.30 -0.81 13.09
CA LYS A 137 -8.28 -2.29 13.19
C LYS A 137 -9.52 -2.97 12.60
N ARG A 138 -10.56 -2.20 12.24
CA ARG A 138 -11.78 -2.68 11.56
C ARG A 138 -11.50 -3.40 10.25
N VAL A 139 -10.38 -3.10 9.58
CA VAL A 139 -9.99 -3.77 8.33
C VAL A 139 -9.41 -5.17 8.52
N LEU A 140 -9.06 -5.58 9.73
CA LEU A 140 -8.21 -6.77 9.93
C LEU A 140 -8.98 -8.09 9.82
N ASP A 141 -10.30 -8.07 10.03
CA ASP A 141 -11.12 -9.29 10.07
C ASP A 141 -11.44 -9.87 8.68
N ILE A 142 -11.48 -9.03 7.64
CA ILE A 142 -11.62 -9.45 6.24
C ILE A 142 -10.34 -10.13 5.70
N PHE A 143 -9.19 -9.83 6.31
CA PHE A 143 -7.88 -10.20 5.77
C PHE A 143 -7.66 -11.71 5.59
N PRO A 144 -8.05 -12.61 6.53
CA PRO A 144 -7.85 -14.06 6.38
C PRO A 144 -8.56 -14.68 5.16
N GLY A 145 -9.71 -14.15 4.77
CA GLY A 145 -10.41 -14.55 3.54
C GLY A 145 -9.81 -13.88 2.31
N PHE A 146 -9.61 -12.56 2.40
CA PHE A 146 -9.06 -11.75 1.31
C PHE A 146 -7.69 -12.24 0.82
N VAL A 147 -6.78 -12.58 1.73
CA VAL A 147 -5.42 -13.03 1.39
C VAL A 147 -5.40 -14.36 0.62
N LYS A 148 -6.41 -15.21 0.82
CA LYS A 148 -6.55 -16.50 0.13
C LYS A 148 -7.26 -16.38 -1.21
N SER A 149 -7.93 -15.26 -1.45
CA SER A 149 -8.69 -15.04 -2.68
C SER A 149 -7.78 -14.94 -3.91
N PRO A 150 -8.32 -15.21 -5.11
CA PRO A 150 -7.62 -14.94 -6.36
C PRO A 150 -7.19 -13.48 -6.52
N ILE A 151 -7.95 -12.53 -5.93
CA ILE A 151 -7.63 -11.10 -5.98
C ILE A 151 -6.25 -10.81 -5.39
N MET A 152 -5.90 -11.45 -4.27
CA MET A 152 -4.59 -11.28 -3.65
C MET A 152 -3.56 -12.29 -4.17
N THR A 153 -3.92 -13.57 -4.33
CA THR A 153 -2.95 -14.61 -4.74
C THR A 153 -2.43 -14.43 -6.18
N GLN A 154 -3.27 -13.86 -7.06
CA GLN A 154 -2.91 -13.52 -8.44
C GLN A 154 -2.46 -12.07 -8.60
N PHE A 155 -2.43 -11.26 -7.52
CA PHE A 155 -1.92 -9.90 -7.59
C PHE A 155 -0.49 -9.89 -8.10
N ARG A 156 -0.21 -9.05 -9.10
CA ARG A 156 1.14 -8.76 -9.55
C ARG A 156 1.33 -7.26 -9.76
N TRP A 157 2.57 -6.78 -9.71
CA TRP A 157 2.92 -5.45 -10.18
C TRP A 157 2.94 -5.45 -11.71
N SER A 158 2.76 -4.28 -12.31
CA SER A 158 2.82 -4.19 -13.77
C SER A 158 4.24 -4.47 -14.29
N PRO A 159 4.39 -4.91 -15.56
CA PRO A 159 5.70 -5.07 -16.19
C PRO A 159 6.51 -3.75 -16.21
N LEU A 160 5.82 -2.61 -16.20
CA LEU A 160 6.45 -1.29 -16.12
C LEU A 160 7.16 -1.10 -14.77
N ILE A 161 6.54 -1.51 -13.67
CA ILE A 161 7.11 -1.44 -12.33
C ILE A 161 8.17 -2.51 -12.10
N GLU A 162 7.91 -3.74 -12.54
CA GLU A 162 8.87 -4.84 -12.44
C GLU A 162 10.15 -4.52 -13.21
N SER A 163 10.04 -4.01 -14.45
CA SER A 163 11.21 -3.60 -15.23
C SER A 163 11.97 -2.43 -14.60
N ALA A 164 11.29 -1.48 -13.98
CA ALA A 164 11.93 -0.39 -13.23
C ALA A 164 12.71 -0.94 -12.03
N PHE A 165 12.11 -1.85 -11.28
CA PHE A 165 12.75 -2.51 -10.15
C PHE A 165 14.00 -3.29 -10.60
N GLU A 166 13.88 -4.13 -11.63
CA GLU A 166 14.99 -4.98 -12.09
C GLU A 166 16.17 -4.15 -12.61
N ALA A 167 15.90 -3.05 -13.34
CA ALA A 167 16.94 -2.12 -13.79
C ALA A 167 17.70 -1.44 -12.63
N ASN A 168 17.08 -1.34 -11.45
CA ASN A 168 17.64 -0.69 -10.27
C ASN A 168 18.10 -1.68 -9.18
N ARG A 169 17.84 -2.99 -9.35
CA ARG A 169 18.21 -4.06 -8.42
C ARG A 169 19.68 -3.98 -7.93
N PRO A 170 20.69 -3.70 -8.79
CA PRO A 170 22.08 -3.60 -8.36
C PRO A 170 22.38 -2.38 -7.47
N ILE A 171 21.62 -1.29 -7.62
CA ILE A 171 21.79 -0.07 -6.80
C ILE A 171 21.24 -0.31 -5.39
N LEU A 172 20.14 -1.07 -5.28
CA LEU A 172 19.47 -1.39 -4.03
C LEU A 172 20.27 -2.37 -3.16
N ALA A 173 20.64 -3.51 -3.74
CA ALA A 173 21.45 -4.53 -3.07
C ALA A 173 22.00 -5.50 -4.13
N PRO A 174 23.27 -5.44 -4.52
CA PRO A 174 23.79 -6.34 -5.55
C PRO A 174 23.50 -7.82 -5.22
N PRO A 175 23.09 -8.62 -6.22
CA PRO A 175 22.92 -10.04 -6.01
C PRO A 175 24.24 -10.65 -5.55
N THR A 176 24.17 -11.46 -4.50
CA THR A 176 25.33 -12.24 -4.06
C THR A 176 25.54 -13.44 -4.99
N PHE A 177 26.74 -14.03 -4.97
CA PHE A 177 27.01 -15.27 -5.69
C PHE A 177 25.99 -16.36 -5.36
N LEU A 178 25.59 -16.46 -4.09
CA LEU A 178 24.59 -17.42 -3.64
C LEU A 178 23.21 -17.13 -4.23
N ASP A 179 22.79 -15.86 -4.29
CA ASP A 179 21.50 -15.47 -4.89
C ASP A 179 21.45 -15.87 -6.37
N THR A 180 22.54 -15.64 -7.11
CA THR A 180 22.64 -16.01 -8.53
C THR A 180 22.65 -17.53 -8.72
N LEU A 181 23.39 -18.25 -7.88
CA LEU A 181 23.45 -19.71 -7.94
C LEU A 181 22.08 -20.33 -7.64
N LEU A 182 21.41 -19.89 -6.58
CA LEU A 182 20.08 -20.40 -6.20
C LEU A 182 19.04 -20.11 -7.29
N ALA A 183 19.04 -18.91 -7.86
CA ALA A 183 18.15 -18.55 -8.96
C ALA A 183 18.31 -19.44 -10.21
N SER A 184 19.51 -20.03 -10.41
CA SER A 184 19.78 -20.93 -11.53
C SER A 184 19.30 -22.38 -11.30
N LEU A 185 18.94 -22.73 -10.05
CA LEU A 185 18.56 -24.09 -9.67
C LEU A 185 17.03 -24.26 -9.66
N PRO A 186 16.45 -25.23 -10.40
CA PRO A 186 15.00 -25.38 -10.56
C PRO A 186 14.23 -25.63 -9.25
N PHE A 187 14.89 -26.23 -8.25
CA PHE A 187 14.27 -26.56 -6.96
C PHE A 187 14.20 -25.38 -5.98
N PHE A 188 14.88 -24.27 -6.29
CA PHE A 188 14.89 -23.05 -5.47
C PHE A 188 14.00 -21.95 -6.04
N GLN A 189 12.99 -22.33 -6.84
CA GLN A 189 11.99 -21.40 -7.32
C GLN A 189 11.27 -20.74 -6.12
N PRO A 190 11.14 -19.40 -6.11
CA PRO A 190 10.40 -18.70 -5.07
C PRO A 190 8.98 -19.23 -4.93
N THR A 191 8.54 -19.45 -3.69
CA THR A 191 7.14 -19.79 -3.37
C THR A 191 6.19 -18.60 -3.49
N THR A 192 6.75 -17.39 -3.58
CA THR A 192 6.04 -16.11 -3.74
C THR A 192 6.58 -15.39 -4.97
N PRO A 193 5.73 -14.66 -5.73
CA PRO A 193 6.19 -13.86 -6.87
C PRO A 193 7.19 -12.76 -6.49
N TYR A 194 7.20 -12.30 -5.24
CA TYR A 194 8.08 -11.22 -4.78
C TYR A 194 8.93 -11.68 -3.60
N PRO A 195 9.97 -12.50 -3.83
CA PRO A 195 10.83 -12.99 -2.78
C PRO A 195 11.62 -11.87 -2.10
N MET A 196 11.93 -12.11 -0.83
CA MET A 196 12.76 -11.25 0.01
C MET A 196 14.12 -10.98 -0.62
N ILE A 197 14.61 -9.76 -0.46
CA ILE A 197 15.96 -9.32 -0.80
C ILE A 197 16.80 -9.34 0.49
N SER A 198 17.63 -10.35 0.64
CA SER A 198 18.50 -10.48 1.81
C SER A 198 19.50 -9.32 1.92
N GLY A 199 19.63 -8.80 3.13
CA GLY A 199 20.52 -7.70 3.49
C GLY A 199 19.96 -6.30 3.20
N LEU A 200 18.70 -6.17 2.75
CA LEU A 200 18.08 -4.87 2.45
C LEU A 200 17.14 -4.41 3.56
N LEU A 201 17.42 -3.23 4.11
CA LEU A 201 16.56 -2.44 4.97
C LEU A 201 15.89 -1.35 4.15
N VAL A 202 14.56 -1.24 4.22
CA VAL A 202 13.82 -0.15 3.59
C VAL A 202 13.21 0.76 4.64
N LEU A 203 13.38 2.07 4.46
CA LEU A 203 12.83 3.11 5.32
C LEU A 203 11.78 3.87 4.53
N HIS A 204 10.51 3.84 4.95
CA HIS A 204 9.49 4.73 4.41
C HIS A 204 9.30 5.94 5.33
N ILE A 205 9.71 7.10 4.82
CA ILE A 205 9.73 8.36 5.56
C ILE A 205 9.02 9.44 4.76
N ARG A 206 7.85 9.87 5.25
CA ARG A 206 7.11 11.00 4.69
C ARG A 206 7.61 12.31 5.29
N ARG A 207 7.95 13.26 4.43
CA ARG A 207 8.41 14.62 4.75
C ARG A 207 7.53 15.63 4.00
N GLY A 208 7.99 16.88 3.88
CA GLY A 208 7.29 17.92 3.12
C GLY A 208 6.02 18.39 3.81
N ASP A 209 4.91 18.40 3.08
CA ASP A 209 3.54 18.70 3.53
C ASP A 209 3.04 17.80 4.67
N PHE A 210 3.75 16.71 4.93
CA PHE A 210 3.35 15.73 5.93
C PHE A 210 3.46 16.21 7.39
N VAL A 211 4.17 17.30 7.68
CA VAL A 211 4.25 17.87 9.05
C VAL A 211 2.87 18.29 9.57
N ASP A 212 2.11 19.01 8.74
CA ASP A 212 0.76 19.47 9.09
C ASP A 212 -0.21 18.28 9.18
N HIS A 213 0.01 17.26 8.33
CA HIS A 213 -0.73 16.02 8.40
C HIS A 213 -0.48 15.27 9.72
N CYS A 214 0.76 15.21 10.22
CA CYS A 214 1.07 14.60 11.51
C CYS A 214 0.42 15.36 12.68
N ALA A 215 0.40 16.70 12.64
CA ALA A 215 -0.32 17.50 13.61
C ALA A 215 -1.84 17.25 13.55
N HIS A 216 -2.40 17.07 12.35
CA HIS A 216 -3.80 16.70 12.17
C HIS A 216 -4.10 15.30 12.74
N LEU A 217 -3.27 14.31 12.47
CA LEU A 217 -3.40 12.95 13.04
C LEU A 217 -3.41 12.98 14.57
N ALA A 218 -2.51 13.79 15.17
CA ALA A 218 -2.47 14.02 16.60
C ALA A 218 -3.77 14.65 17.11
N ARG A 219 -4.26 15.71 16.45
CA ARG A 219 -5.49 16.41 16.82
C ARG A 219 -6.73 15.50 16.86
N TRP A 220 -6.78 14.50 15.99
CA TRP A 220 -7.90 13.56 15.91
C TRP A 220 -7.65 12.22 16.59
N SER A 221 -6.54 12.11 17.33
CA SER A 221 -6.23 10.90 18.10
C SER A 221 -6.19 9.65 17.20
N SER A 222 -5.60 9.80 16.02
CA SER A 222 -5.61 8.76 14.98
C SER A 222 -4.80 7.54 15.42
N GLN A 223 -5.30 6.35 15.10
CA GLN A 223 -4.51 5.12 15.24
C GLN A 223 -3.57 4.93 14.03
N PHE A 224 -2.69 3.93 14.11
CA PHE A 224 -2.03 3.43 12.92
C PHE A 224 -3.06 2.96 11.88
N ASN A 225 -2.67 3.06 10.61
CA ASN A 225 -3.47 2.52 9.53
C ASN A 225 -3.69 1.02 9.74
N GLY A 226 -4.82 0.49 9.28
CA GLY A 226 -5.35 -0.79 9.69
C GLY A 226 -4.39 -1.97 9.49
N PHE A 227 -3.79 -2.14 8.30
CA PHE A 227 -2.80 -3.21 8.09
C PHE A 227 -1.43 -2.95 8.73
N ASN A 228 -1.17 -1.74 9.24
CA ASN A 228 -0.02 -1.52 10.13
C ASN A 228 -0.32 -1.90 11.59
N SER A 229 -1.55 -2.38 11.87
CA SER A 229 -2.04 -2.69 13.22
C SER A 229 -2.33 -4.18 13.42
N PHE A 230 -1.79 -5.08 12.59
CA PHE A 230 -1.89 -6.52 12.82
C PHE A 230 -1.37 -6.86 14.23
N PRO A 231 -2.06 -7.72 15.02
CA PRO A 231 -1.67 -8.00 16.40
C PRO A 231 -0.27 -8.59 16.57
N GLY A 232 0.23 -9.31 15.56
CA GLY A 232 1.57 -9.91 15.58
C GLY A 232 2.72 -8.93 15.30
N LEU A 233 2.43 -7.68 14.91
CA LEU A 233 3.47 -6.70 14.59
C LEU A 233 4.09 -6.14 15.87
N PRO A 234 5.43 -5.95 15.91
CA PRO A 234 6.14 -5.60 17.14
C PRO A 234 5.89 -4.16 17.60
N ASP A 235 5.80 -3.22 16.65
CA ASP A 235 5.60 -1.80 16.97
C ASP A 235 4.10 -1.49 16.87
N GLN A 236 3.44 -1.29 18.01
CA GLN A 236 2.01 -0.95 18.10
C GLN A 236 1.85 0.52 18.51
N PHE A 237 0.69 1.10 18.20
CA PHE A 237 0.35 2.46 18.62
C PHE A 237 -1.10 2.53 19.07
N GLU A 238 -1.28 2.97 20.31
CA GLU A 238 -2.58 3.32 20.88
C GLU A 238 -2.53 4.79 21.30
N PRO A 239 -3.55 5.60 20.96
CA PRO A 239 -3.63 6.98 21.41
C PRO A 239 -3.54 7.07 22.94
N PRO A 240 -2.63 7.88 23.50
CA PRO A 240 -2.48 8.02 24.95
C PRO A 240 -3.72 8.66 25.60
N PRO A 241 -3.96 8.45 26.91
CA PRO A 241 -5.07 9.08 27.63
C PRO A 241 -5.06 10.62 27.50
N GLY A 242 -6.24 11.23 27.55
CA GLY A 242 -6.40 12.68 27.34
C GLY A 242 -6.40 13.10 25.86
N SER A 243 -6.30 12.13 24.95
CA SER A 243 -6.51 12.31 23.52
C SER A 243 -8.02 12.36 23.21
N GLY A 244 -8.47 13.39 22.48
CA GLY A 244 -9.87 13.59 22.10
C GLY A 244 -10.08 13.77 20.59
N TRP A 245 -11.35 13.85 20.18
CA TRP A 245 -11.71 14.13 18.80
C TRP A 245 -11.69 15.65 18.57
N GLY A 246 -10.58 16.17 18.06
CA GLY A 246 -10.42 17.59 17.73
C GLY A 246 -9.58 18.38 18.74
N GLU A 247 -9.21 17.77 19.88
CA GLU A 247 -8.38 18.32 20.95
C GLU A 247 -7.32 17.28 21.37
N ASN A 248 -6.08 17.73 21.60
CA ASN A 248 -5.03 16.89 22.16
C ASN A 248 -4.02 17.72 22.99
N THR A 249 -3.25 17.06 23.86
CA THR A 249 -2.23 17.72 24.68
C THR A 249 -0.94 17.97 23.88
N PRO A 250 -0.10 18.96 24.28
CA PRO A 250 1.22 19.15 23.69
C PRO A 250 2.11 17.91 23.79
N GLU A 251 2.04 17.17 24.90
CA GLU A 251 2.82 15.95 25.13
C GLU A 251 2.40 14.83 24.17
N ASN A 252 1.10 14.65 23.97
CA ASN A 252 0.57 13.70 23.01
C ASN A 252 0.96 14.10 21.59
N THR A 253 0.85 15.39 21.25
CA THR A 253 1.28 15.91 19.95
C THR A 253 2.76 15.61 19.69
N ALA A 254 3.63 15.78 20.68
CA ALA A 254 5.05 15.44 20.57
C ALA A 254 5.28 13.93 20.33
N LEU A 255 4.49 13.06 21.00
CA LEU A 255 4.52 11.62 20.75
C LEU A 255 4.13 11.29 19.30
N TYR A 256 3.05 11.87 18.78
CA TYR A 256 2.68 11.69 17.37
C TYR A 256 3.79 12.17 16.44
N MET A 257 4.41 13.31 16.71
CA MET A 257 5.51 13.84 15.89
C MET A 257 6.71 12.89 15.87
N GLN A 258 7.06 12.25 16.99
CA GLN A 258 8.12 11.25 17.04
C GLN A 258 7.82 10.02 16.16
N ARG A 259 6.56 9.58 16.11
CA ARG A 259 6.12 8.38 15.37
C ARG A 259 5.76 8.67 13.90
N CYS A 260 5.42 9.92 13.58
CA CYS A 260 4.89 10.32 12.28
C CYS A 260 5.91 11.13 11.46
N PHE A 261 6.71 11.97 12.11
CA PHE A 261 7.66 12.88 11.48
C PHE A 261 9.00 12.91 12.23
N PRO A 262 9.68 11.76 12.38
CA PRO A 262 10.89 11.67 13.19
C PRO A 262 12.03 12.55 12.66
N THR A 263 12.90 13.00 13.56
CA THR A 263 14.15 13.70 13.21
C THR A 263 15.18 12.71 12.65
N VAL A 264 16.27 13.22 12.06
CA VAL A 264 17.36 12.37 11.53
C VAL A 264 17.97 11.52 12.65
N GLU A 265 18.14 12.10 13.84
CA GLU A 265 18.67 11.40 15.02
C GLU A 265 17.76 10.26 15.46
N GLN A 266 16.44 10.52 15.54
CA GLN A 266 15.45 9.50 15.90
C GLN A 266 15.37 8.38 14.84
N ILE A 267 15.54 8.72 13.56
CA ILE A 267 15.62 7.74 12.48
C ILE A 267 16.85 6.84 12.66
N VAL A 268 18.02 7.43 12.91
CA VAL A 268 19.28 6.70 13.10
C VAL A 268 19.20 5.79 14.33
N GLU A 269 18.64 6.29 15.44
CA GLU A 269 18.42 5.51 16.67
C GLU A 269 17.52 4.30 16.40
N LYS A 270 16.36 4.50 15.78
CA LYS A 270 15.45 3.39 15.45
C LYS A 270 16.08 2.39 14.48
N VAL A 271 16.90 2.85 13.51
CA VAL A 271 17.64 1.96 12.62
C VAL A 271 18.67 1.12 13.39
N ALA A 272 19.41 1.72 14.32
CA ALA A 272 20.36 1.00 15.16
C ALA A 272 19.65 -0.08 16.01
N ASP A 273 18.53 0.26 16.64
CA ASP A 273 17.71 -0.67 17.43
C ASP A 273 17.18 -1.83 16.60
N VAL A 274 16.63 -1.53 15.41
CA VAL A 274 16.12 -2.57 14.51
C VAL A 274 17.23 -3.47 14.02
N ARG A 275 18.43 -2.94 13.74
CA ARG A 275 19.60 -3.72 13.32
C ARG A 275 20.08 -4.73 14.37
N ALA A 276 19.78 -4.50 15.65
CA ALA A 276 20.07 -5.45 16.72
C ALA A 276 19.10 -6.65 16.79
N SER A 277 17.99 -6.61 16.05
CA SER A 277 16.98 -7.69 16.05
C SER A 277 17.39 -8.90 15.19
N GLN A 278 16.79 -10.06 15.48
CA GLN A 278 17.03 -11.29 14.72
C GLN A 278 16.62 -11.16 13.25
N ALA A 279 15.47 -10.52 12.97
CA ALA A 279 15.00 -10.28 11.61
C ALA A 279 15.97 -9.45 10.77
N ALA A 280 16.79 -8.62 11.43
CA ALA A 280 17.76 -7.74 10.81
C ALA A 280 19.17 -8.34 10.63
N ARG A 281 19.36 -9.61 10.97
CA ARG A 281 20.67 -10.25 10.83
C ARG A 281 21.16 -10.20 9.38
N GLY A 282 22.36 -9.65 9.19
CA GLY A 282 22.99 -9.52 7.87
C GLY A 282 22.51 -8.33 7.03
N LEU A 283 21.74 -7.39 7.60
CA LEU A 283 21.44 -6.11 6.98
C LEU A 283 22.72 -5.32 6.69
N ARG A 284 22.86 -4.92 5.42
CA ARG A 284 24.05 -4.22 4.91
C ARG A 284 23.72 -3.12 3.89
N ASN A 285 22.49 -3.08 3.37
CA ASN A 285 22.05 -2.04 2.45
C ASN A 285 20.81 -1.35 3.02
N VAL A 286 20.75 -0.02 2.89
CA VAL A 286 19.58 0.78 3.25
C VAL A 286 19.04 1.47 2.01
N TYR A 287 17.71 1.48 1.88
CA TYR A 287 16.99 2.22 0.86
C TYR A 287 15.93 3.12 1.51
N ILE A 288 15.96 4.41 1.18
CA ILE A 288 15.09 5.45 1.76
C ILE A 288 14.00 5.82 0.75
N MET A 289 12.76 5.40 1.04
CA MET A 289 11.55 5.81 0.33
C MET A 289 11.03 7.13 0.89
N THR A 290 11.17 8.24 0.17
CA THR A 290 10.79 9.56 0.70
C THR A 290 10.48 10.61 -0.37
N ASN A 291 9.57 11.52 -0.01
CA ASN A 291 9.30 12.78 -0.73
C ASN A 291 10.12 13.97 -0.19
N GLY A 292 11.09 13.74 0.71
CA GLY A 292 11.91 14.79 1.32
C GLY A 292 12.79 15.55 0.33
N ALA A 293 13.14 16.79 0.69
CA ALA A 293 14.08 17.63 -0.05
C ALA A 293 15.45 16.95 -0.19
N LYS A 294 16.19 17.27 -1.26
CA LYS A 294 17.45 16.59 -1.57
C LYS A 294 18.47 16.73 -0.44
N GLU A 295 18.58 17.92 0.12
CA GLU A 295 19.53 18.28 1.16
C GLU A 295 19.29 17.46 2.43
N TRP A 296 18.01 17.31 2.82
CA TRP A 296 17.61 16.48 3.96
C TRP A 296 17.87 14.99 3.70
N VAL A 297 17.65 14.51 2.47
CA VAL A 297 17.98 13.13 2.11
C VAL A 297 19.49 12.88 2.17
N ASP A 298 20.30 13.83 1.68
CA ASP A 298 21.76 13.72 1.73
C ASP A 298 22.29 13.70 3.17
N GLU A 299 21.73 14.56 4.04
CA GLU A 299 22.00 14.56 5.48
C GLU A 299 21.68 13.20 6.13
N LEU A 300 20.47 12.68 5.89
CA LEU A 300 20.06 11.39 6.42
C LEU A 300 20.94 10.25 5.89
N LYS A 301 21.30 10.28 4.60
CA LYS A 301 22.20 9.28 4.01
C LYS A 301 23.55 9.29 4.73
N ALA A 302 24.13 10.47 4.98
CA ALA A 302 25.39 10.60 5.70
C ALA A 302 25.28 10.08 7.15
N ALA A 303 24.22 10.43 7.86
CA ALA A 303 24.00 10.00 9.24
C ALA A 303 23.82 8.48 9.36
N LEU A 304 23.07 7.87 8.43
CA LEU A 304 22.92 6.41 8.38
C LEU A 304 24.24 5.72 8.01
N TYR A 305 24.99 6.27 7.04
CA TYR A 305 26.26 5.68 6.61
C TYR A 305 27.34 5.72 7.71
N ALA A 306 27.21 6.63 8.67
CA ALA A 306 28.06 6.65 9.87
C ALA A 306 27.80 5.47 10.83
N LEU A 307 26.71 4.71 10.65
CA LEU A 307 26.50 3.45 11.35
C LEU A 307 27.40 2.35 10.75
N ASP A 308 28.25 1.75 11.58
CA ASP A 308 29.15 0.68 11.15
C ASP A 308 28.40 -0.50 10.49
N GLY A 309 29.04 -1.10 9.48
CA GLY A 309 28.56 -2.33 8.82
C GLY A 309 27.53 -2.15 7.72
N LEU A 310 27.21 -0.91 7.31
CA LEU A 310 26.45 -0.65 6.09
C LEU A 310 27.40 -0.52 4.89
N GLU A 311 27.08 -1.20 3.80
CA GLU A 311 27.78 -1.09 2.52
C GLU A 311 27.20 0.02 1.63
N ARG A 312 25.89 0.26 1.73
CA ARG A 312 25.16 1.20 0.86
C ARG A 312 24.02 1.85 1.60
N VAL A 313 23.84 3.14 1.34
CA VAL A 313 22.63 3.89 1.68
C VAL A 313 22.15 4.62 0.42
N THR A 314 20.95 4.29 -0.04
CA THR A 314 20.33 4.79 -1.28
C THR A 314 18.93 5.31 -1.00
N SER A 315 18.29 5.95 -1.98
CA SER A 315 16.99 6.59 -1.82
C SER A 315 16.17 6.58 -3.11
N SER A 316 14.88 6.93 -3.05
CA SER A 316 14.04 7.13 -4.24
C SER A 316 14.65 8.11 -5.25
N ARG A 317 15.54 9.01 -4.81
CA ARG A 317 16.26 9.96 -5.69
C ARG A 317 17.41 9.32 -6.47
N ASP A 318 17.90 8.16 -6.05
CA ASP A 318 19.00 7.43 -6.71
C ASP A 318 18.49 6.44 -7.77
N ILE A 319 17.17 6.19 -7.81
CA ILE A 319 16.54 5.28 -8.76
C ILE A 319 16.50 5.91 -10.16
N LYS A 320 16.93 5.14 -11.14
CA LYS A 320 16.92 5.51 -12.56
C LYS A 320 15.63 5.02 -13.20
N LEU A 321 14.74 5.95 -13.50
CA LEU A 321 13.46 5.68 -14.15
C LEU A 321 13.46 6.24 -15.58
N ASN A 322 12.91 5.47 -16.52
CA ASN A 322 12.59 5.99 -17.84
C ASN A 322 11.42 6.98 -17.76
N TRP A 323 11.03 7.57 -18.91
CA TRP A 323 9.98 8.59 -18.92
C TRP A 323 8.62 8.08 -18.39
N GLU A 324 8.17 6.90 -18.81
CA GLU A 324 6.89 6.32 -18.38
C GLU A 324 6.90 5.91 -16.90
N GLN A 325 8.01 5.31 -16.45
CA GLN A 325 8.19 4.82 -15.09
C GLN A 325 8.14 5.94 -14.03
N LYS A 326 8.45 7.19 -14.40
CA LYS A 326 8.38 8.33 -13.48
C LYS A 326 6.99 8.55 -12.89
N TYR A 327 5.93 8.23 -13.64
CA TYR A 327 4.55 8.43 -13.20
C TYR A 327 4.05 7.31 -12.27
N VAL A 328 4.79 6.21 -12.18
CA VAL A 328 4.51 5.06 -11.32
C VAL A 328 5.60 4.84 -10.26
N ALA A 329 6.46 5.84 -10.03
CA ALA A 329 7.61 5.74 -9.14
C ALA A 329 7.23 5.29 -7.71
N GLN A 330 6.11 5.77 -7.18
CA GLN A 330 5.59 5.37 -5.87
C GLN A 330 5.33 3.86 -5.77
N ALA A 331 4.91 3.22 -6.87
CA ALA A 331 4.67 1.78 -6.90
C ALA A 331 5.97 0.99 -7.01
N VAL A 332 7.00 1.54 -7.67
CA VAL A 332 8.36 0.99 -7.65
C VAL A 332 8.92 0.97 -6.22
N ASP A 333 8.79 2.08 -5.50
CA ASP A 333 9.15 2.18 -4.08
C ASP A 333 8.42 1.12 -3.25
N MET A 334 7.11 0.94 -3.48
CA MET A 334 6.32 -0.08 -2.77
C MET A 334 6.78 -1.51 -3.06
N LEU A 335 7.14 -1.85 -4.30
CA LEU A 335 7.72 -3.15 -4.64
C LEU A 335 9.07 -3.36 -3.93
N ILE A 336 9.92 -2.33 -3.85
CA ILE A 336 11.18 -2.41 -3.10
C ILE A 336 10.91 -2.67 -1.62
N GLY A 337 10.00 -1.91 -1.01
CA GLY A 337 9.59 -2.09 0.39
C GLY A 337 8.94 -3.44 0.66
N GLN A 338 8.12 -3.94 -0.26
CA GLN A 338 7.50 -5.27 -0.17
C GLN A 338 8.57 -6.36 -0.09
N ARG A 339 9.63 -6.25 -0.89
CA ARG A 339 10.69 -7.25 -0.97
C ARG A 339 11.80 -7.07 0.05
N ALA A 340 11.81 -6.00 0.85
CA ALA A 340 12.86 -5.75 1.83
C ALA A 340 13.02 -6.91 2.85
N GLN A 341 14.24 -7.19 3.32
CA GLN A 341 14.39 -8.08 4.47
C GLN A 341 13.69 -7.49 5.69
N VAL A 342 13.90 -6.20 5.95
CA VAL A 342 13.19 -5.45 6.99
C VAL A 342 12.64 -4.15 6.42
N LEU A 343 11.41 -3.81 6.78
CA LEU A 343 10.79 -2.52 6.51
C LEU A 343 10.66 -1.75 7.83
N ILE A 344 11.11 -0.49 7.86
CA ILE A 344 10.69 0.48 8.87
C ILE A 344 9.81 1.52 8.16
N GLY A 345 8.52 1.51 8.46
CA GLY A 345 7.56 2.40 7.81
C GLY A 345 6.93 3.42 8.75
N ASN A 346 6.21 4.38 8.16
CA ASN A 346 5.31 5.25 8.90
C ASN A 346 3.99 4.51 9.18
N GLY A 347 3.68 4.25 10.45
CA GLY A 347 2.49 3.49 10.86
C GLY A 347 1.15 4.16 10.51
N PHE A 348 1.12 5.48 10.34
CA PHE A 348 -0.08 6.22 9.92
C PHE A 348 -0.28 6.22 8.41
N SER A 349 0.75 5.92 7.62
CA SER A 349 0.68 6.02 6.17
C SER A 349 -0.01 4.82 5.53
N SER A 350 -0.99 5.10 4.67
CA SER A 350 -1.63 4.12 3.79
C SER A 350 -0.64 3.49 2.79
N LEU A 351 0.43 4.19 2.39
CA LEU A 351 1.48 3.61 1.54
C LEU A 351 2.22 2.49 2.29
N THR A 352 2.63 2.72 3.54
CA THR A 352 3.20 1.67 4.39
C THR A 352 2.21 0.51 4.55
N SER A 353 0.94 0.84 4.82
CA SER A 353 -0.11 -0.16 5.04
C SER A 353 -0.33 -1.07 3.85
N ASN A 354 -0.28 -0.54 2.62
CA ASN A 354 -0.27 -1.35 1.40
C ASN A 354 0.94 -2.29 1.35
N ILE A 355 2.14 -1.80 1.69
CA ILE A 355 3.35 -2.64 1.70
C ILE A 355 3.23 -3.76 2.73
N VAL A 356 2.79 -3.44 3.96
CA VAL A 356 2.63 -4.43 5.03
C VAL A 356 1.57 -5.47 4.68
N MET A 357 0.43 -5.05 4.13
CA MET A 357 -0.60 -5.96 3.60
C MET A 357 0.01 -6.97 2.61
N MET A 358 0.82 -6.48 1.65
CA MET A 358 1.47 -7.34 0.65
C MET A 358 2.58 -8.22 1.24
N ARG A 359 3.32 -7.73 2.24
CA ARG A 359 4.35 -8.51 2.95
C ARG A 359 3.74 -9.66 3.74
N VAL A 360 2.67 -9.39 4.48
CA VAL A 360 1.93 -10.41 5.22
C VAL A 360 1.28 -11.41 4.26
N ALA A 361 0.73 -10.95 3.13
CA ALA A 361 0.20 -11.83 2.08
C ALA A 361 1.27 -12.76 1.49
N ASN A 362 2.52 -12.28 1.37
CA ASN A 362 3.67 -13.07 0.93
C ASN A 362 4.33 -13.90 2.04
N GLY A 363 3.76 -13.94 3.26
CA GLY A 363 4.29 -14.73 4.37
C GLY A 363 5.58 -14.19 4.99
N PHE A 364 5.87 -12.88 4.83
CA PHE A 364 7.00 -12.27 5.54
C PHE A 364 6.73 -12.29 7.05
N PRO A 365 7.74 -12.55 7.88
CA PRO A 365 7.54 -12.69 9.31
C PRO A 365 7.16 -11.34 9.94
N PRO A 366 6.28 -11.31 10.96
CA PRO A 366 5.79 -10.06 11.54
C PRO A 366 6.90 -9.13 12.07
N ASP A 367 7.96 -9.70 12.64
CA ASP A 367 9.10 -8.96 13.20
C ASP A 367 9.95 -8.23 12.14
N SER A 368 9.78 -8.57 10.86
CA SER A 368 10.38 -7.86 9.73
C SER A 368 9.65 -6.58 9.32
N ASN A 369 8.53 -6.27 9.95
CA ASN A 369 7.72 -5.08 9.72
C ASN A 369 7.77 -4.20 10.98
N ARG A 370 8.47 -3.08 10.89
CA ARG A 370 8.73 -2.15 11.99
C ARG A 370 8.12 -0.80 11.65
N PHE A 371 7.84 0.01 12.67
CA PHE A 371 7.31 1.36 12.51
C PHE A 371 8.07 2.36 13.38
N TRP A 372 8.17 3.59 12.89
CA TRP A 372 8.61 4.73 13.70
C TRP A 372 7.75 4.87 14.92
#